data_AF-A0A932B3Z5-F1
#
_entry.id   AF-A0A932B3Z5-F1
#
_cell.length_a   1.000
_cell.length_b   1.000
_cell.length_c   1.000
_cell.angle_alpha   90.00
_cell.angle_beta   90.00
_cell.angle_gamma   90.00
#
_symmetry.space_group_name_H-M   'P 1'
#
loop_
_entity.id
_entity.type
_entity.pdbx_description
1 polymer ?
#
loop_
_entity_poly.entity_id
_entity_poly.type
_entity_poly.pdbx_seq_one_letter_code
_entity_poly.pdbx_strand_id
1 'polypeptide(L)'
;MRAIPLSYVMRNLWVRRVTTVLTAGGMSLVVFVFATVLMMSEGIKETMVATGQPDNVIVLRKGSGTEVNSSILRAQATNLEALPGIMTDSQGIRQVAREAVVLNNLPKRDSEDTANVTMRGTSMIGLAIRPQVKLVQGRMFRPGTTEIIVGQAVAKGFANVSLGNTLQMAGREWTIVGIFDAKRSGFDSEIWGDNDQVMQSFRRTVYSAIVFKLTNIEAFAPIAKAIADDPQLQLDVKLEQQTVNISTLNMATFSELAFRFKLTWVVGVETMAFALLMGFLGGFVPAWRAGQLSIIECLRQA
;
A
#
# COMPACT_ATOMS: atom_id res chain seq x y z
N MET A 1 10.65 12.19 55.24
CA MET A 1 9.37 11.83 54.57
C MET A 1 9.08 10.37 54.90
N ARG A 2 8.05 10.07 55.71
CA ARG A 2 7.70 8.68 56.07
C ARG A 2 7.00 8.01 54.87
N ALA A 3 7.61 6.97 54.32
CA ALA A 3 7.02 6.19 53.23
C ALA A 3 5.72 5.52 53.74
N ILE A 4 4.62 5.73 53.01
CA ILE A 4 3.35 5.05 53.29
C ILE A 4 3.59 3.55 53.01
N PRO A 5 3.28 2.64 53.94
CA PRO A 5 3.49 1.22 53.72
C PRO A 5 2.61 0.72 52.57
N LEU A 6 3.20 -0.02 51.62
CA LEU A 6 2.51 -0.62 50.46
C LEU A 6 1.28 -1.45 50.85
N SER A 7 1.29 -2.05 52.06
CA SER A 7 0.15 -2.77 52.63
C SER A 7 -1.08 -1.89 52.85
N TYR A 8 -0.89 -0.61 53.17
CA TYR A 8 -1.97 0.36 53.34
C TYR A 8 -2.62 0.73 52.00
N VAL A 9 -1.80 0.89 50.95
CA VAL A 9 -2.28 1.15 49.58
C VAL A 9 -3.11 -0.03 49.06
N MET A 10 -2.61 -1.25 49.21
CA MET A 10 -3.32 -2.47 48.80
C MET A 10 -4.65 -2.65 49.54
N ARG A 11 -4.67 -2.36 50.85
CA ARG A 11 -5.90 -2.41 51.66
C ARG A 11 -6.91 -1.37 51.22
N ASN A 12 -6.47 -0.15 50.89
CA ASN A 12 -7.35 0.92 50.42
C ASN A 12 -7.99 0.60 49.05
N LEU A 13 -7.22 0.02 48.11
CA LEU A 13 -7.76 -0.48 46.84
C LEU A 13 -8.83 -1.57 47.07
N TRP A 14 -8.62 -2.43 48.06
CA TRP A 14 -9.58 -3.48 48.43
C TRP A 14 -10.83 -2.96 49.16
N VAL A 15 -10.79 -1.78 49.75
CA VAL A 15 -11.98 -1.15 50.35
C VAL A 15 -12.81 -0.45 49.26
N ARG A 16 -12.16 0.12 48.22
CA ARG A 16 -12.80 0.84 47.10
C ARG A 16 -12.93 0.02 45.81
N ARG A 17 -13.28 -1.27 45.95
CA ARG A 17 -13.23 -2.27 44.86
C ARG A 17 -13.95 -1.82 43.59
N VAL A 18 -15.14 -1.22 43.71
CA VAL A 18 -15.95 -0.82 42.55
C VAL A 18 -15.25 0.27 41.75
N THR A 19 -14.81 1.35 42.40
CA THR A 19 -14.13 2.46 41.73
C THR A 19 -12.78 2.02 41.16
N THR A 20 -12.02 1.20 41.90
CA THR A 20 -10.74 0.65 41.44
C THR A 20 -10.91 -0.24 40.21
N VAL A 21 -11.90 -1.14 40.22
CA VAL A 21 -12.20 -2.01 39.06
C VAL A 21 -12.67 -1.19 37.86
N LEU A 22 -13.51 -0.18 38.07
CA LEU A 22 -14.01 0.66 36.98
C LEU A 22 -12.88 1.49 36.34
N THR A 23 -11.98 2.07 37.14
CA THR A 23 -10.82 2.83 36.64
C THR A 23 -9.80 1.92 35.97
N ALA A 24 -9.45 0.79 36.59
CA ALA A 24 -8.52 -0.18 36.01
C ALA A 24 -9.09 -0.80 34.73
N GLY A 25 -10.40 -1.12 34.72
CA GLY A 25 -11.11 -1.64 33.55
C GLY A 25 -11.16 -0.63 32.40
N GLY A 26 -11.48 0.64 32.70
CA GLY A 26 -11.47 1.72 31.71
C GLY A 26 -10.08 1.93 31.08
N MET A 27 -9.03 1.99 31.89
CA MET A 27 -7.66 2.09 31.39
C MET A 27 -7.24 0.86 30.58
N SER A 28 -7.57 -0.34 31.06
CA SER A 28 -7.26 -1.59 30.37
C SER A 28 -7.93 -1.67 29.01
N LEU A 29 -9.20 -1.23 28.91
CA LEU A 29 -9.93 -1.19 27.65
C LEU A 29 -9.29 -0.22 26.65
N VAL A 30 -8.87 0.97 27.10
CA VAL A 30 -8.22 1.96 26.23
C VAL A 30 -6.87 1.44 25.72
N VAL A 31 -6.06 0.84 26.60
CA VAL A 31 -4.78 0.23 26.22
C VAL A 31 -4.98 -0.95 25.26
N PHE A 32 -6.00 -1.79 25.50
CA PHE A 32 -6.33 -2.92 24.64
C PHE A 32 -6.75 -2.47 23.23
N VAL A 33 -7.63 -1.48 23.13
CA VAL A 33 -8.05 -0.92 21.83
C VAL A 33 -6.86 -0.30 21.11
N PHE A 34 -6.02 0.47 21.81
CA PHE A 34 -4.82 1.07 21.24
C PHE A 34 -3.84 0.01 20.71
N ALA A 35 -3.55 -1.02 21.51
CA ALA A 35 -2.71 -2.15 21.11
C ALA A 35 -3.26 -2.83 19.86
N THR A 36 -4.58 -3.08 19.82
CA THR A 36 -5.25 -3.71 18.68
C THR A 36 -5.09 -2.90 17.40
N VAL A 37 -5.24 -1.58 17.47
CA VAL A 37 -5.03 -0.68 16.32
C VAL A 37 -3.58 -0.69 15.85
N LEU A 38 -2.60 -0.67 16.76
CA LEU A 38 -1.18 -0.76 16.40
C LEU A 38 -0.83 -2.10 15.76
N MET A 39 -1.32 -3.20 16.33
CA MET A 39 -1.13 -4.55 15.79
C MET A 39 -1.74 -4.69 14.39
N MET A 40 -2.92 -4.10 14.15
CA MET A 40 -3.54 -4.07 12.83
C MET A 40 -2.71 -3.24 11.84
N SER A 41 -2.24 -2.06 12.23
CA SER A 41 -1.39 -1.21 11.38
C SER A 41 -0.10 -1.92 10.98
N GLU A 42 0.55 -2.59 11.92
CA GLU A 42 1.79 -3.31 11.68
C GLU A 42 1.56 -4.56 10.82
N GLY A 43 0.49 -5.31 11.08
CA GLY A 43 0.09 -6.45 10.26
C GLY A 43 -0.15 -6.06 8.80
N ILE A 44 -0.78 -4.91 8.55
CA ILE A 44 -0.95 -4.38 7.19
C ILE A 44 0.42 -4.11 6.56
N LYS A 45 1.30 -3.34 7.22
CA LYS A 45 2.64 -3.01 6.67
C LYS A 45 3.49 -4.23 6.35
N GLU A 46 3.48 -5.25 7.19
CA GLU A 46 4.32 -6.44 7.01
C GLU A 46 3.82 -7.33 5.85
N THR A 47 2.50 -7.33 5.60
CA THR A 47 1.92 -8.05 4.45
C THR A 47 2.16 -7.34 3.12
N MET A 48 2.51 -6.06 3.15
CA MET A 48 2.83 -5.28 1.97
C MET A 48 4.28 -5.52 1.54
N VAL A 49 4.47 -6.48 0.64
CA VAL A 49 5.73 -6.56 -0.10
C VAL A 49 5.88 -5.28 -0.92
N ALA A 50 6.94 -4.51 -0.63
CA ALA A 50 7.26 -3.30 -1.36
C ALA A 50 7.21 -3.58 -2.87
N THR A 51 6.29 -2.90 -3.55
CA THR A 51 6.05 -3.11 -4.98
C THR A 51 6.61 -1.93 -5.76
N GLY A 52 7.40 -2.23 -6.79
CA GLY A 52 8.10 -1.22 -7.57
C GLY A 52 9.60 -1.21 -7.26
N GLN A 53 10.34 -0.38 -8.00
CA GLN A 53 11.76 -0.16 -7.78
C GLN A 53 12.03 1.17 -7.05
N PRO A 54 13.11 1.27 -6.25
CA PRO A 54 13.46 2.49 -5.54
C PRO A 54 13.99 3.59 -6.49
N ASP A 55 14.48 3.22 -7.66
CA ASP A 55 15.02 4.13 -8.68
C ASP A 55 14.05 4.39 -9.85
N ASN A 56 12.85 3.82 -9.79
CA ASN A 56 11.78 4.14 -10.71
C ASN A 56 10.88 5.22 -10.12
N VAL A 57 10.43 6.10 -11.00
CA VAL A 57 9.45 7.13 -10.72
C VAL A 57 8.17 6.79 -11.47
N ILE A 58 7.05 6.89 -10.76
CA ILE A 58 5.72 6.83 -11.36
C ILE A 58 5.11 8.22 -11.34
N VAL A 59 4.51 8.57 -12.47
CA VAL A 59 3.83 9.84 -12.68
C VAL A 59 2.38 9.56 -13.00
N LEU A 60 1.51 10.23 -12.26
CA LEU A 60 0.07 10.13 -12.38
C LEU A 60 -0.53 11.52 -12.63
N ARG A 61 -1.79 11.58 -13.06
CA ARG A 61 -2.51 12.85 -13.11
C ARG A 61 -2.62 13.43 -11.70
N LYS A 62 -2.38 14.72 -11.53
CA LYS A 62 -2.54 15.39 -10.23
C LYS A 62 -3.96 15.22 -9.70
N GLY A 63 -4.06 14.81 -8.44
CA GLY A 63 -5.34 14.51 -7.78
C GLY A 63 -5.95 13.15 -8.12
N SER A 64 -5.26 12.29 -8.89
CA SER A 64 -5.64 10.88 -9.00
C SER A 64 -5.16 10.09 -7.78
N GLY A 65 -6.04 9.26 -7.21
CA GLY A 65 -5.69 8.41 -6.06
C GLY A 65 -5.02 7.09 -6.45
N THR A 66 -5.19 6.64 -7.69
CA THR A 66 -4.69 5.36 -8.22
C THR A 66 -4.38 5.47 -9.71
N GLU A 67 -3.60 4.51 -10.24
CA GLU A 67 -3.30 4.41 -11.67
C GLU A 67 -4.58 4.26 -12.53
N VAL A 68 -5.57 3.52 -12.03
CA VAL A 68 -6.83 3.26 -12.75
C VAL A 68 -7.63 4.55 -13.00
N ASN A 69 -7.63 5.48 -12.04
CA ASN A 69 -8.38 6.74 -12.12
C ASN A 69 -7.54 7.90 -12.68
N SER A 70 -6.32 7.61 -13.15
CA SER A 70 -5.42 8.59 -13.73
C SER A 70 -5.63 8.69 -15.26
N SER A 71 -5.44 9.92 -15.76
CA SER A 71 -5.58 10.26 -17.17
C SER A 71 -4.53 11.29 -17.57
N ILE A 72 -3.46 10.81 -18.19
CA ILE A 72 -2.34 11.61 -18.71
C ILE A 72 -2.49 11.72 -20.23
N LEU A 73 -2.54 12.96 -20.72
CA LEU A 73 -2.65 13.24 -22.14
C LEU A 73 -1.36 12.86 -22.88
N ARG A 74 -1.47 12.49 -24.16
CA ARG A 74 -0.31 12.16 -24.99
C ARG A 74 0.72 13.29 -25.07
N ALA A 75 0.27 14.54 -25.19
CA ALA A 75 1.14 15.71 -25.19
C ALA A 75 1.88 15.89 -23.86
N GLN A 76 1.21 15.66 -22.73
CA GLN A 76 1.83 15.72 -21.40
C GLN A 76 2.90 14.63 -21.25
N ALA A 77 2.63 13.41 -21.73
CA ALA A 77 3.59 12.31 -21.74
C ALA A 77 4.85 12.67 -22.57
N THR A 78 4.67 13.21 -23.77
CA THR A 78 5.79 13.67 -24.62
C THR A 78 6.62 14.76 -23.92
N ASN A 79 5.97 15.75 -23.32
CA ASN A 79 6.67 16.85 -22.62
C ASN A 79 7.44 16.34 -21.40
N LEU A 80 6.84 15.42 -20.63
CA LEU A 80 7.47 14.79 -19.49
C LEU A 80 8.71 13.97 -19.91
N GLU A 81 8.60 13.23 -21.00
CA GLU A 81 9.70 12.44 -21.56
C GLU A 81 10.88 13.27 -22.04
N ALA A 82 10.70 14.58 -22.26
CA ALA A 82 11.77 15.49 -22.64
C ALA A 82 12.59 16.00 -21.43
N LEU A 83 12.12 15.80 -20.19
CA LEU A 83 12.78 16.32 -19.00
C LEU A 83 14.18 15.71 -18.77
N PRO A 84 15.14 16.46 -18.23
CA PRO A 84 16.46 15.91 -17.86
C PRO A 84 16.35 14.98 -16.65
N GLY A 85 17.34 14.09 -16.48
CA GLY A 85 17.45 13.18 -15.32
C GLY A 85 16.74 11.82 -15.46
N ILE A 86 16.02 11.60 -16.55
CA ILE A 86 15.57 10.27 -16.97
C ILE A 86 16.75 9.47 -17.51
N MET A 87 16.90 8.22 -17.08
CA MET A 87 17.95 7.32 -17.56
C MET A 87 17.81 7.07 -19.06
N THR A 88 18.96 7.12 -19.74
CA THR A 88 19.12 6.61 -21.10
C THR A 88 20.04 5.39 -21.04
N ASP A 89 19.72 4.34 -21.78
CA ASP A 89 20.58 3.15 -21.87
C ASP A 89 21.79 3.38 -22.79
N SER A 90 22.63 2.34 -22.93
CA SER A 90 23.82 2.36 -23.80
C SER A 90 23.49 2.52 -25.29
N GLN A 91 22.24 2.33 -25.70
CA GLN A 91 21.78 2.48 -27.09
C GLN A 91 21.16 3.86 -27.35
N GLY A 92 21.14 4.75 -26.35
CA GLY A 92 20.54 6.07 -26.48
C GLY A 92 19.02 6.07 -26.27
N ILE A 93 18.42 4.96 -25.82
CA ILE A 93 16.98 4.85 -25.60
C ILE A 93 16.65 5.27 -24.17
N ARG A 94 15.75 6.26 -24.03
CA ARG A 94 15.22 6.70 -22.73
C ARG A 94 14.38 5.60 -22.09
N GLN A 95 14.66 5.31 -20.84
CA GLN A 95 14.00 4.26 -20.06
C GLN A 95 12.67 4.76 -19.49
N VAL A 96 11.71 4.99 -20.39
CA VAL A 96 10.34 5.44 -20.08
C VAL A 96 9.32 4.45 -20.63
N ALA A 97 8.37 4.08 -19.79
CA ALA A 97 7.21 3.27 -20.11
C ALA A 97 5.94 4.10 -19.99
N ARG A 98 5.16 4.12 -21.08
CA ARG A 98 3.80 4.67 -21.09
C ARG A 98 2.84 3.53 -20.80
N GLU A 99 2.01 3.67 -19.78
CA GLU A 99 1.21 2.54 -19.30
C GLU A 99 -0.27 2.87 -19.25
N ALA A 100 -1.06 1.93 -19.77
CA ALA A 100 -2.51 1.91 -19.65
C ALA A 100 -2.90 0.88 -18.61
N VAL A 101 -3.67 1.29 -17.61
CA VAL A 101 -4.10 0.42 -16.53
C VAL A 101 -5.61 0.39 -16.52
N VAL A 102 -6.19 -0.80 -16.67
CA VAL A 102 -7.64 -1.05 -16.72
C VAL A 102 -8.00 -2.21 -15.80
N LEU A 103 -9.23 -2.22 -15.30
CA LEU A 103 -9.75 -3.31 -14.48
C LEU A 103 -10.58 -4.27 -15.35
N ASN A 104 -10.39 -5.56 -15.12
CA ASN A 104 -11.18 -6.63 -15.73
C ASN A 104 -11.80 -7.49 -14.64
N ASN A 105 -12.98 -8.05 -14.89
CA ASN A 105 -13.58 -9.04 -14.01
C ASN A 105 -13.25 -10.44 -14.52
N LEU A 106 -12.56 -11.22 -13.70
CA LEU A 106 -12.28 -12.63 -14.00
C LEU A 106 -12.99 -13.53 -12.98
N PRO A 107 -13.51 -14.70 -13.41
CA PRO A 107 -14.09 -15.68 -12.51
C PRO A 107 -13.01 -16.29 -11.60
N LYS A 108 -13.28 -16.37 -10.31
CA LYS A 108 -12.40 -17.08 -9.36
C LYS A 108 -12.38 -18.58 -9.70
N ARG A 109 -11.27 -19.26 -9.35
CA ARG A 109 -11.11 -20.69 -9.65
C ARG A 109 -12.09 -21.58 -8.89
N ASP A 110 -12.30 -21.29 -7.61
CA ASP A 110 -13.06 -22.14 -6.68
C ASP A 110 -14.39 -21.51 -6.24
N SER A 111 -14.88 -20.49 -6.96
CA SER A 111 -16.16 -19.82 -6.67
C SER A 111 -16.83 -19.39 -7.97
N GLU A 112 -18.16 -19.28 -7.95
CA GLU A 112 -18.95 -18.65 -9.02
C GLU A 112 -18.75 -17.11 -9.05
N ASP A 113 -18.13 -16.55 -8.01
CA ASP A 113 -17.84 -15.12 -7.92
C ASP A 113 -16.75 -14.68 -8.92
N THR A 114 -16.88 -13.45 -9.39
CA THR A 114 -15.82 -12.74 -10.11
C THR A 114 -15.04 -11.81 -9.20
N ALA A 115 -13.78 -11.57 -9.52
CA ALA A 115 -12.99 -10.51 -8.89
C ALA A 115 -12.26 -9.63 -9.91
N ASN A 116 -12.01 -8.40 -9.51
CA ASN A 116 -11.26 -7.43 -10.30
C ASN A 116 -9.78 -7.82 -10.39
N VAL A 117 -9.30 -7.96 -11.61
CA VAL A 117 -7.89 -8.15 -11.97
C VAL A 117 -7.44 -6.99 -12.84
N THR A 118 -6.32 -6.40 -12.46
CA THR A 118 -5.72 -5.30 -13.20
C THR A 118 -5.04 -5.83 -14.46
N MET A 119 -5.36 -5.22 -15.61
CA MET A 119 -4.59 -5.39 -16.84
C MET A 119 -3.77 -4.14 -17.11
N ARG A 120 -2.47 -4.34 -17.28
CA ARG A 120 -1.47 -3.32 -17.57
C ARG A 120 -1.01 -3.47 -19.02
N GLY A 121 -1.30 -2.46 -19.82
CA GLY A 121 -0.61 -2.19 -21.07
C GLY A 121 0.74 -1.58 -20.77
N THR A 122 1.82 -2.21 -21.21
CA THR A 122 3.19 -1.70 -21.04
C THR A 122 4.03 -1.96 -22.30
N SER A 123 5.27 -1.49 -22.29
CA SER A 123 6.26 -1.74 -23.34
C SER A 123 7.38 -2.65 -22.82
N MET A 124 8.24 -3.12 -23.72
CA MET A 124 9.45 -3.86 -23.32
C MET A 124 10.34 -3.07 -22.35
N ILE A 125 10.34 -1.74 -22.42
CA ILE A 125 11.03 -0.87 -21.47
C ILE A 125 10.40 -0.98 -20.08
N GLY A 126 9.06 -1.02 -19.99
CA GLY A 126 8.35 -1.17 -18.73
C GLY A 126 8.66 -2.49 -18.00
N LEU A 127 9.00 -3.55 -18.73
CA LEU A 127 9.56 -4.78 -18.17
C LEU A 127 11.03 -4.62 -17.77
N ALA A 128 11.85 -3.99 -18.62
CA ALA A 128 13.28 -3.80 -18.37
C ALA A 128 13.56 -2.98 -17.10
N ILE A 129 12.75 -1.93 -16.85
CA ILE A 129 12.86 -1.11 -15.64
C ILE A 129 12.33 -1.81 -14.38
N ARG A 130 11.70 -2.98 -14.50
CA ARG A 130 11.14 -3.78 -13.38
C ARG A 130 11.74 -5.18 -13.31
N PRO A 131 13.03 -5.31 -12.95
CA PRO A 131 13.73 -6.60 -12.91
C PRO A 131 13.18 -7.60 -11.88
N GLN A 132 12.29 -7.17 -10.98
CA GLN A 132 11.58 -8.06 -10.07
C GLN A 132 10.52 -8.91 -10.77
N VAL A 133 10.01 -8.47 -11.92
CA VAL A 133 9.05 -9.22 -12.74
C VAL A 133 9.83 -10.18 -13.63
N LYS A 134 9.81 -11.46 -13.26
CA LYS A 134 10.57 -12.48 -13.97
C LYS A 134 9.65 -13.52 -14.56
N LEU A 135 9.80 -13.76 -15.85
CA LEU A 135 9.09 -14.85 -16.50
C LEU A 135 9.55 -16.19 -15.92
N VAL A 136 8.59 -17.01 -15.47
CA VAL A 136 8.86 -18.34 -14.89
C VAL A 136 8.37 -19.47 -15.80
N GLN A 137 7.38 -19.22 -16.66
CA GLN A 137 6.87 -20.18 -17.63
C GLN A 137 6.50 -19.50 -18.94
N GLY A 138 6.60 -20.24 -20.04
CA GLY A 138 6.25 -19.76 -21.38
C GLY A 138 7.28 -18.78 -21.94
N ARG A 139 6.81 -17.74 -22.62
CA ARG A 139 7.62 -16.71 -23.25
C ARG A 139 7.02 -15.31 -23.05
N MET A 140 7.80 -14.30 -23.41
CA MET A 140 7.32 -12.92 -23.45
C MET A 140 6.25 -12.73 -24.54
N PHE A 141 5.30 -11.82 -24.30
CA PHE A 141 4.37 -11.37 -25.34
C PHE A 141 5.11 -10.65 -26.47
N ARG A 142 4.60 -10.78 -27.70
CA ARG A 142 5.13 -10.07 -28.86
C ARG A 142 4.46 -8.70 -28.98
N PRO A 143 5.22 -7.60 -29.11
CA PRO A 143 4.66 -6.28 -29.33
C PRO A 143 3.70 -6.25 -30.53
N GLY A 144 2.61 -5.49 -30.41
CA GLY A 144 1.56 -5.40 -31.44
C GLY A 144 0.63 -6.61 -31.58
N THR A 145 0.71 -7.60 -30.69
CA THR A 145 -0.18 -8.80 -30.69
C THR A 145 -1.08 -8.85 -29.47
N THR A 146 -2.20 -9.58 -29.53
CA THR A 146 -3.08 -9.83 -28.37
C THR A 146 -2.54 -10.96 -27.47
N GLU A 147 -1.23 -11.03 -27.32
CA GLU A 147 -0.56 -11.91 -26.38
C GLU A 147 -0.40 -11.21 -25.03
N ILE A 148 -0.61 -11.96 -23.95
CA ILE A 148 -0.46 -11.48 -22.57
C ILE A 148 0.41 -12.42 -21.76
N ILE A 149 1.05 -11.86 -20.74
CA ILE A 149 1.65 -12.61 -19.64
C ILE A 149 0.86 -12.34 -18.36
N VAL A 150 0.81 -13.31 -17.46
CA VAL A 150 0.01 -13.23 -16.23
C VAL A 150 0.88 -13.43 -15.00
N GLY A 151 0.61 -12.69 -13.93
CA GLY A 151 1.28 -12.89 -12.65
C GLY A 151 0.91 -14.22 -12.00
N GLN A 152 1.78 -14.73 -11.12
CA GLN A 152 1.61 -16.05 -10.55
C GLN A 152 0.37 -16.14 -9.66
N ALA A 153 0.02 -15.07 -8.93
CA ALA A 153 -1.20 -15.01 -8.14
C ALA A 153 -2.46 -15.07 -9.02
N VAL A 154 -2.48 -14.37 -10.17
CA VAL A 154 -3.60 -14.42 -11.12
C VAL A 154 -3.75 -15.84 -11.69
N ALA A 155 -2.65 -16.46 -12.11
CA ALA A 155 -2.67 -17.82 -12.65
C ALA A 155 -3.11 -18.87 -11.61
N LYS A 156 -2.91 -18.63 -10.31
CA LYS A 156 -3.34 -19.52 -9.23
C LYS A 156 -4.79 -19.27 -8.79
N GLY A 157 -5.24 -18.02 -8.75
CA GLY A 157 -6.53 -17.65 -8.14
C GLY A 157 -7.74 -17.68 -9.07
N PHE A 158 -7.54 -17.65 -10.40
CA PHE A 158 -8.63 -17.44 -11.35
C PHE A 158 -8.84 -18.63 -12.30
N ALA A 159 -10.10 -18.88 -12.65
CA ALA A 159 -10.48 -19.94 -13.57
C ALA A 159 -9.96 -19.64 -14.99
N ASN A 160 -9.59 -20.68 -15.72
CA ASN A 160 -9.11 -20.61 -17.12
C ASN A 160 -7.84 -19.78 -17.36
N VAL A 161 -7.17 -19.30 -16.31
CA VAL A 161 -5.87 -18.61 -16.41
C VAL A 161 -4.74 -19.63 -16.33
N SER A 162 -4.39 -20.22 -17.48
CA SER A 162 -3.23 -21.10 -17.64
C SER A 162 -2.50 -20.81 -18.95
N LEU A 163 -1.22 -21.20 -19.02
CA LEU A 163 -0.42 -21.03 -20.22
C LEU A 163 -1.08 -21.67 -21.44
N GLY A 164 -1.16 -20.95 -22.56
CA GLY A 164 -1.80 -21.39 -23.81
C GLY A 164 -3.30 -21.14 -23.90
N ASN A 165 -3.99 -20.89 -22.77
CA ASN A 165 -5.40 -20.54 -22.78
C ASN A 165 -5.63 -19.11 -23.26
N THR A 166 -6.88 -18.82 -23.58
CA THR A 166 -7.32 -17.49 -23.99
C THR A 166 -8.31 -16.90 -23.00
N LEU A 167 -8.25 -15.57 -22.82
CA LEU A 167 -9.17 -14.79 -22.01
C LEU A 167 -9.92 -13.81 -22.90
N GLN A 168 -11.23 -13.70 -22.68
CA GLN A 168 -12.06 -12.71 -23.35
C GLN A 168 -12.09 -11.42 -22.51
N MET A 169 -11.50 -10.35 -23.03
CA MET A 169 -11.46 -9.04 -22.35
C MET A 169 -11.67 -7.93 -23.38
N ALA A 170 -12.54 -6.96 -23.04
CA ALA A 170 -12.93 -5.85 -23.92
C ALA A 170 -13.42 -6.29 -25.32
N GLY A 171 -14.11 -7.44 -25.40
CA GLY A 171 -14.61 -7.98 -26.66
C GLY A 171 -13.53 -8.51 -27.61
N ARG A 172 -12.30 -8.76 -27.10
CA ARG A 172 -11.22 -9.41 -27.83
C ARG A 172 -10.68 -10.61 -27.06
N GLU A 173 -10.14 -11.54 -27.82
CA GLU A 173 -9.47 -12.73 -27.32
C GLU A 173 -7.98 -12.46 -27.10
N TRP A 174 -7.51 -12.73 -25.89
CA TRP A 174 -6.13 -12.54 -25.45
C TRP A 174 -5.50 -13.87 -25.12
N THR A 175 -4.37 -14.20 -25.74
CA THR A 175 -3.68 -15.47 -25.53
C THR A 175 -2.65 -15.36 -24.42
N ILE A 176 -2.73 -16.23 -23.42
CA ILE A 176 -1.75 -16.31 -22.33
C ILE A 176 -0.51 -17.04 -22.86
N VAL A 177 0.58 -16.30 -23.07
CA VAL A 177 1.85 -16.85 -23.61
C VAL A 177 2.94 -16.99 -22.56
N GLY A 178 2.71 -16.49 -21.35
CA GLY A 178 3.68 -16.57 -20.28
C GLY A 178 3.09 -16.34 -18.90
N ILE A 179 3.78 -16.88 -17.89
CA ILE A 179 3.49 -16.63 -16.47
C ILE A 179 4.75 -16.05 -15.85
N PHE A 180 4.61 -14.96 -15.11
CA PHE A 180 5.71 -14.32 -14.40
C PHE A 180 5.53 -14.41 -12.88
N ASP A 181 6.63 -14.36 -12.15
CA ASP A 181 6.68 -14.19 -10.70
C ASP A 181 7.23 -12.78 -10.40
N ALA A 182 6.52 -12.05 -9.54
CA ALA A 182 6.93 -10.73 -9.07
C ALA A 182 7.22 -10.71 -7.56
N LYS A 183 7.70 -11.82 -6.99
CA LYS A 183 8.10 -11.98 -5.57
C LYS A 183 6.98 -11.63 -4.57
N ARG A 184 5.72 -11.95 -4.91
CA ARG A 184 4.53 -11.57 -4.12
C ARG A 184 4.29 -10.06 -3.99
N SER A 185 4.89 -9.26 -4.87
CA SER A 185 4.53 -7.84 -4.99
C SER A 185 3.17 -7.68 -5.67
N GLY A 186 2.63 -6.46 -5.68
CA GLY A 186 1.37 -6.13 -6.34
C GLY A 186 1.28 -6.56 -7.80
N PHE A 187 2.41 -6.54 -8.53
CA PHE A 187 2.48 -6.97 -9.91
C PHE A 187 2.11 -8.45 -10.11
N ASP A 188 2.25 -9.30 -9.07
CA ASP A 188 1.89 -10.72 -9.14
C ASP A 188 0.38 -10.94 -9.32
N SER A 189 -0.43 -9.91 -9.01
CA SER A 189 -1.88 -9.86 -9.19
C SER A 189 -2.32 -9.14 -10.47
N GLU A 190 -1.43 -9.00 -11.46
CA GLU A 190 -1.71 -8.28 -12.71
C GLU A 190 -1.59 -9.16 -13.97
N ILE A 191 -2.21 -8.70 -15.05
CA ILE A 191 -2.07 -9.23 -16.41
C ILE A 191 -1.35 -8.17 -17.24
N TRP A 192 -0.26 -8.53 -17.90
CA TRP A 192 0.54 -7.58 -18.68
C TRP A 192 0.47 -7.90 -20.17
N GLY A 193 0.33 -6.87 -20.98
CA GLY A 193 0.30 -6.96 -22.43
C GLY A 193 0.85 -5.71 -23.11
N ASP A 194 0.85 -5.73 -24.44
CA ASP A 194 1.28 -4.60 -25.25
C ASP A 194 0.38 -3.38 -25.02
N ASN A 195 0.99 -2.23 -24.72
CA ASN A 195 0.26 -1.01 -24.39
C ASN A 195 -0.66 -0.54 -25.52
N ASP A 196 -0.24 -0.62 -26.78
CA ASP A 196 -1.05 -0.14 -27.89
C ASP A 196 -2.26 -1.06 -28.11
N GLN A 197 -2.08 -2.38 -27.95
CA GLN A 197 -3.19 -3.32 -27.98
C GLN A 197 -4.17 -3.11 -26.82
N VAL A 198 -3.69 -2.85 -25.60
CA VAL A 198 -4.56 -2.55 -24.46
C VAL A 198 -5.31 -1.24 -24.70
N MET A 199 -4.62 -0.19 -25.13
CA MET A 199 -5.22 1.10 -25.41
C MET A 199 -6.33 0.99 -26.47
N GLN A 200 -6.06 0.29 -27.56
CA GLN A 200 -7.02 0.10 -28.64
C GLN A 200 -8.24 -0.72 -28.19
N SER A 201 -8.01 -1.85 -27.53
CA SER A 201 -9.07 -2.80 -27.16
C SER A 201 -10.02 -2.21 -26.12
N PHE A 202 -9.48 -1.49 -25.14
CA PHE A 202 -10.26 -0.82 -24.09
C PHE A 202 -10.66 0.62 -24.46
N ARG A 203 -10.44 1.03 -25.72
CA ARG A 203 -10.80 2.36 -26.25
C ARG A 203 -10.25 3.52 -25.42
N ARG A 204 -9.04 3.35 -24.88
CA ARG A 204 -8.34 4.38 -24.10
C ARG A 204 -7.65 5.36 -25.04
N THR A 205 -7.83 6.65 -24.78
CA THR A 205 -7.17 7.75 -25.51
C THR A 205 -6.05 8.42 -24.71
N VAL A 206 -5.97 8.11 -23.41
CA VAL A 206 -5.05 8.68 -22.42
C VAL A 206 -4.30 7.57 -21.69
N TYR A 207 -3.09 7.86 -21.23
CA TYR A 207 -2.31 6.94 -20.40
C TYR A 207 -2.78 7.00 -18.95
N SER A 208 -2.62 5.89 -18.23
CA SER A 208 -2.90 5.81 -16.79
C SER A 208 -1.68 6.28 -15.99
N ALA A 209 -0.49 5.85 -16.39
CA ALA A 209 0.75 6.21 -15.71
C ALA A 209 1.88 6.38 -16.72
N ILE A 210 2.87 7.20 -16.36
CA ILE A 210 4.18 7.19 -17.00
C ILE A 210 5.17 6.72 -15.94
N VAL A 211 5.94 5.68 -16.25
CA VAL A 211 6.96 5.15 -15.35
C VAL A 211 8.32 5.27 -16.00
N PHE A 212 9.30 5.82 -15.31
CA PHE A 212 10.65 5.94 -15.84
C PHE A 212 11.71 5.68 -14.80
N LYS A 213 12.86 5.23 -15.27
CA LYS A 213 14.03 4.99 -14.43
C LYS A 213 14.86 6.26 -14.30
N LEU A 214 15.27 6.61 -13.09
CA LEU A 214 16.16 7.74 -12.84
C LEU A 214 17.60 7.39 -13.19
N THR A 215 18.40 8.39 -13.60
CA THR A 215 19.86 8.23 -13.69
C THR A 215 20.49 7.98 -12.33
N ASN A 216 20.01 8.70 -11.30
CA ASN A 216 20.35 8.53 -9.91
C ASN A 216 19.19 9.03 -9.03
N ILE A 217 19.18 8.67 -7.75
CA ILE A 217 18.09 9.07 -6.85
C ILE A 217 18.01 10.59 -6.63
N GLU A 218 19.14 11.30 -6.75
CA GLU A 218 19.22 12.75 -6.57
C GLU A 218 18.48 13.52 -7.68
N ALA A 219 18.35 12.93 -8.88
CA ALA A 219 17.60 13.49 -9.99
C ALA A 219 16.09 13.57 -9.71
N PHE A 220 15.58 12.84 -8.70
CA PHE A 220 14.17 12.86 -8.34
C PHE A 220 13.69 14.27 -7.94
N ALA A 221 14.38 14.93 -7.02
CA ALA A 221 13.93 16.21 -6.47
C ALA A 221 13.88 17.34 -7.52
N PRO A 222 14.90 17.52 -8.39
CA PRO A 222 14.81 18.46 -9.51
C PRO A 222 13.68 18.15 -10.49
N ILE A 223 13.45 16.87 -10.83
CA ILE A 223 12.37 16.46 -11.74
C ILE A 223 11.00 16.74 -11.12
N ALA A 224 10.79 16.33 -9.86
CA ALA A 224 9.55 16.57 -9.15
C ALA A 224 9.25 18.08 -9.06
N LYS A 225 10.27 18.90 -8.81
CA LYS A 225 10.15 20.37 -8.84
C LYS A 225 9.79 20.89 -10.23
N ALA A 226 10.49 20.45 -11.28
CA ALA A 226 10.21 20.88 -12.66
C ALA A 226 8.77 20.54 -13.08
N ILE A 227 8.26 19.37 -12.68
CA ILE A 227 6.88 18.96 -12.97
C ILE A 227 5.86 19.76 -12.15
N ALA A 228 6.18 20.08 -10.89
CA ALA A 228 5.32 20.89 -10.03
C ALA A 228 5.25 22.36 -10.48
N ASP A 229 6.36 22.91 -11.00
CA ASP A 229 6.49 24.29 -11.45
C ASP A 229 5.85 24.51 -12.84
N ASP A 230 5.62 23.45 -13.64
CA ASP A 230 4.98 23.54 -14.96
C ASP A 230 3.44 23.34 -14.87
N PRO A 231 2.64 24.41 -15.03
CA PRO A 231 1.18 24.34 -14.93
C PRO A 231 0.53 23.56 -16.08
N GLN A 232 1.23 23.30 -17.19
CA GLN A 232 0.70 22.55 -18.32
C GLN A 232 0.71 21.03 -18.07
N LEU A 233 1.63 20.56 -17.22
CA LEU A 233 1.72 19.14 -16.89
C LEU A 233 0.57 18.73 -15.96
N GLN A 234 0.30 19.45 -14.87
CA GLN A 234 -0.70 19.05 -13.86
C GLN A 234 -0.57 17.57 -13.45
N LEU A 235 0.66 17.11 -13.24
CA LEU A 235 0.99 15.74 -12.86
C LEU A 235 1.47 15.67 -11.41
N ASP A 236 1.34 14.50 -10.80
CA ASP A 236 1.89 14.14 -9.50
C ASP A 236 2.98 13.08 -9.69
N VAL A 237 4.08 13.22 -8.96
CA VAL A 237 5.34 12.49 -9.21
C VAL A 237 5.80 11.87 -7.91
N LYS A 238 6.01 10.56 -7.94
CA LYS A 238 6.37 9.78 -6.75
C LYS A 238 7.35 8.68 -7.12
N LEU A 239 8.14 8.22 -6.17
CA LEU A 239 8.89 6.98 -6.34
C LEU A 239 7.89 5.82 -6.48
N GLU A 240 8.16 4.89 -7.40
CA GLU A 240 7.27 3.77 -7.70
C GLU A 240 6.96 2.96 -6.44
N GLN A 241 8.00 2.69 -5.63
CA GLN A 241 7.88 1.98 -4.37
C GLN A 241 6.96 2.66 -3.35
N GLN A 242 6.80 3.99 -3.40
CA GLN A 242 5.94 4.73 -2.48
C GLN A 242 4.47 4.74 -2.93
N THR A 243 4.21 4.76 -4.24
CA THR A 243 2.86 4.86 -4.80
C THR A 243 2.11 3.53 -4.77
N VAL A 244 2.80 2.42 -5.08
CA VAL A 244 2.13 1.12 -5.14
C VAL A 244 1.70 0.65 -3.75
N ASN A 245 2.38 1.12 -2.69
CA ASN A 245 1.98 0.88 -1.31
C ASN A 245 0.60 1.46 -0.92
N ILE A 246 0.02 2.34 -1.74
CA ILE A 246 -1.31 2.92 -1.47
C ILE A 246 -2.36 2.31 -2.39
N SER A 247 -1.97 1.93 -3.62
CA SER A 247 -2.89 1.49 -4.67
C SER A 247 -3.23 -0.01 -4.66
N THR A 248 -2.41 -0.86 -4.04
CA THR A 248 -2.63 -2.33 -3.96
C THR A 248 -3.61 -2.79 -2.89
N LEU A 249 -4.26 -1.86 -2.18
CA LEU A 249 -5.34 -2.18 -1.25
C LEU A 249 -6.63 -2.56 -2.02
N ASN A 250 -6.57 -3.63 -2.79
CA ASN A 250 -7.76 -4.29 -3.30
C ASN A 250 -8.51 -4.85 -2.07
N MET A 251 -9.66 -4.27 -1.72
CA MET A 251 -10.40 -4.62 -0.49
C MET A 251 -10.83 -6.10 -0.43
N ALA A 252 -10.74 -6.84 -1.53
CA ALA A 252 -10.97 -8.27 -1.59
C ALA A 252 -9.89 -9.11 -0.88
N THR A 253 -8.62 -8.70 -0.90
CA THR A 253 -7.53 -9.39 -0.17
C THR A 253 -7.47 -8.98 1.30
N PHE A 254 -8.12 -7.88 1.65
CA PHE A 254 -8.20 -7.35 3.02
C PHE A 254 -8.81 -8.36 3.99
N SER A 255 -9.76 -9.19 3.52
CA SER A 255 -10.42 -10.21 4.36
C SER A 255 -9.54 -11.45 4.64
N GLU A 256 -8.57 -11.77 3.78
CA GLU A 256 -7.74 -12.97 3.92
C GLU A 256 -6.45 -12.71 4.74
N LEU A 257 -5.98 -11.46 4.76
CA LEU A 257 -4.76 -11.04 5.48
C LEU A 257 -5.02 -10.50 6.91
N ALA A 258 -6.27 -10.22 7.27
CA ALA A 258 -6.64 -9.48 8.49
C ALA A 258 -6.47 -10.23 9.84
N PHE A 259 -6.04 -11.50 9.87
CA PHE A 259 -6.12 -12.30 11.11
C PHE A 259 -4.80 -12.68 11.78
N ARG A 260 -3.65 -12.16 11.33
CA ARG A 260 -2.40 -12.35 12.08
C ARG A 260 -2.11 -11.12 12.94
N PHE A 261 -2.79 -11.04 14.08
CA PHE A 261 -2.41 -10.17 15.21
C PHE A 261 -1.00 -10.58 15.69
N LYS A 262 0.04 -10.04 15.07
CA LYS A 262 1.42 -10.28 15.49
C LYS A 262 1.83 -9.21 16.50
N LEU A 263 2.14 -9.65 17.71
CA LEU A 263 2.78 -8.79 18.70
C LEU A 263 4.26 -8.65 18.32
N THR A 264 4.63 -7.55 17.67
CA THR A 264 6.04 -7.20 17.45
C THR A 264 6.62 -6.54 18.69
N TRP A 265 7.94 -6.63 18.86
CA TRP A 265 8.62 -5.98 19.99
C TRP A 265 8.35 -4.47 20.04
N VAL A 266 8.30 -3.81 18.88
CA VAL A 266 7.99 -2.38 18.76
C VAL A 266 6.60 -2.05 19.28
N VAL A 267 5.57 -2.77 18.80
CA VAL A 267 4.18 -2.57 19.27
C VAL A 267 4.05 -2.85 20.76
N GLY A 268 4.78 -3.84 21.29
CA GLY A 268 4.84 -4.12 22.72
C GLY A 268 5.38 -2.93 23.53
N VAL A 269 6.48 -2.32 23.09
CA VAL A 269 7.07 -1.14 23.75
C VAL A 269 6.16 0.08 23.65
N GLU A 270 5.57 0.35 22.49
CA GLU A 270 4.63 1.47 22.30
C GLU A 270 3.39 1.33 23.18
N THR A 271 2.81 0.13 23.22
CA THR A 271 1.65 -0.17 24.07
C THR A 271 2.01 -0.03 25.55
N MET A 272 3.20 -0.50 25.96
CA MET A 272 3.66 -0.37 27.34
C MET A 272 3.89 1.09 27.74
N ALA A 273 4.55 1.88 26.89
CA ALA A 273 4.77 3.30 27.12
C ALA A 273 3.45 4.07 27.23
N PHE A 274 2.50 3.76 26.34
CA PHE A 274 1.16 4.34 26.38
C PHE A 274 0.39 3.94 27.66
N ALA A 275 0.47 2.67 28.05
CA ALA A 275 -0.14 2.17 29.29
C ALA A 275 0.42 2.86 30.54
N LEU A 276 1.75 3.04 30.60
CA LEU A 276 2.42 3.76 31.69
C LEU A 276 2.00 5.23 31.74
N LEU A 277 1.91 5.90 30.59
CA LEU A 277 1.49 7.29 30.51
C LEU A 277 0.02 7.46 30.96
N MET A 278 -0.87 6.58 30.49
CA MET A 278 -2.28 6.60 30.88
C MET A 278 -2.48 6.26 32.36
N GLY A 279 -1.72 5.29 32.88
CA GLY A 279 -1.70 4.94 34.30
C GLY A 279 -1.19 6.10 35.17
N PHE A 280 -0.15 6.80 34.71
CA PHE A 280 0.34 8.01 35.36
C PHE A 280 -0.72 9.11 35.35
N LEU A 281 -1.28 9.48 34.19
CA LEU A 281 -2.27 10.55 34.09
C LEU A 281 -3.52 10.27 34.93
N GLY A 282 -4.06 9.04 34.86
CA GLY A 282 -5.27 8.72 35.60
C GLY A 282 -5.06 8.47 37.10
N GLY A 283 -3.83 8.19 37.54
CA GLY A 283 -3.48 8.11 38.97
C GLY A 283 -3.02 9.45 39.57
N PHE A 284 -2.33 10.28 38.78
CA PHE A 284 -1.69 11.51 39.22
C PHE A 284 -2.70 12.63 39.49
N VAL A 285 -3.69 12.82 38.61
CA VAL A 285 -4.69 13.90 38.77
C VAL A 285 -5.53 13.74 40.06
N PRO A 286 -6.06 12.55 40.40
CA PRO A 286 -6.75 12.35 41.68
C PRO A 286 -5.82 12.51 42.89
N ALA A 287 -4.57 12.02 42.80
CA ALA A 287 -3.60 12.12 43.90
C ALA A 287 -3.21 13.57 44.18
N TRP A 288 -3.00 14.38 43.14
CA TRP A 288 -2.72 15.80 43.26
C TRP A 288 -3.88 16.55 43.93
N ARG A 289 -5.12 16.30 43.49
CA ARG A 289 -6.31 16.89 44.11
C ARG A 289 -6.45 16.50 45.58
N ALA A 290 -6.20 15.23 45.91
CA ALA A 290 -6.25 14.77 47.29
C ALA A 290 -5.19 15.42 48.19
N GLY A 291 -4.01 15.73 47.64
CA GLY A 291 -2.94 16.44 48.36
C GLY A 291 -3.24 17.92 48.66
N GLN A 292 -4.24 18.51 48.00
CA GLN A 292 -4.65 19.90 48.21
C GLN A 292 -5.85 20.06 49.16
N LEU A 293 -6.49 18.97 49.59
CA LEU A 293 -7.61 19.01 50.53
C LEU A 293 -7.13 19.34 51.95
N SER A 294 -7.79 20.30 52.61
CA SER A 294 -7.48 20.65 53.99
C SER A 294 -8.00 19.58 54.96
N ILE A 295 -7.29 19.37 56.08
CA ILE A 295 -7.69 18.39 57.13
C ILE A 295 -9.12 18.65 57.63
N ILE A 296 -9.55 19.90 57.64
CA ILE A 296 -10.87 20.35 58.09
C ILE A 296 -11.96 19.92 57.10
N GLU A 297 -11.70 19.93 55.79
CA GLU A 297 -12.64 19.46 54.77
C GLU A 297 -12.80 17.94 54.78
N CYS A 298 -11.71 17.20 55.03
CA CYS A 298 -11.74 15.75 55.16
C CYS A 298 -12.59 15.27 56.36
N LEU A 299 -12.57 16.01 57.48
CA LEU A 299 -13.41 15.72 58.65
C LEU A 299 -14.88 16.09 58.44
N ARG A 300 -15.19 16.97 57.48
CA ARG A 300 -16.56 17.42 57.19
C ARG A 300 -17.27 16.54 56.15
N GLN A 301 -16.53 15.73 55.39
CA GLN A 301 -17.04 14.80 54.38
C GLN A 301 -17.01 13.32 54.80
N ALA A 302 -16.46 13.01 55.99
CA ALA A 302 -16.51 11.68 56.61
C ALA A 302 -17.84 11.47 57.33
#